data_AF-A0A3M1D917-F1
#
_entry.id   AF-A0A3M1D917-F1
#
_cell.length_a   1.000
_cell.length_b   1.000
_cell.length_c   1.000
_cell.angle_alpha   90.00
_cell.angle_beta   90.00
_cell.angle_gamma   90.00
#
_symmetry.space_group_name_H-M   'P 1'
#
loop_
_entity.id
_entity.type
_entity.pdbx_description
1 polymer ?
#
loop_
_entity_poly.entity_id
_entity_poly.type
_entity_poly.pdbx_seq_one_letter_code
_entity_poly.pdbx_strand_id
1 'polypeptide(L)'
;MSGKNKRSVDPVSLEVLEATECFNVGTSWDRLEKQQPQCGFGLGGICCRNCSMGPCQVNPFGDEPKLGVCGVDGDTIAARNFLRMVAAGTSAHSDHGRGIAETFL
;
A
#
# COMPACT_ATOMS: atom_id res chain seq x y z
N MET A 1 -10.61 9.42 11.13
CA MET A 1 -11.44 10.31 10.29
C MET A 1 -12.90 10.09 10.64
N SER A 2 -13.39 10.61 11.77
CA SER A 2 -14.78 10.37 12.17
C SER A 2 -15.70 11.45 11.55
N GLY A 3 -16.55 11.03 10.60
CA GLY A 3 -17.56 11.84 9.90
C GLY A 3 -17.60 11.65 8.38
N LYS A 4 -18.78 11.38 7.79
CA LYS A 4 -18.99 11.16 6.33
C LYS A 4 -18.47 12.30 5.45
N ASN A 5 -18.74 13.55 5.84
CA ASN A 5 -18.27 14.76 5.13
C ASN A 5 -16.74 14.91 5.16
N LYS A 6 -16.04 14.07 5.93
CA LYS A 6 -14.57 13.98 5.96
C LYS A 6 -14.03 12.80 5.16
N ARG A 7 -14.91 11.94 4.62
CA ARG A 7 -14.56 10.76 3.80
C ARG A 7 -14.55 11.06 2.31
N SER A 8 -15.35 12.01 1.81
CA SER A 8 -15.23 12.48 0.41
C SER A 8 -15.55 13.96 0.30
N VAL A 9 -15.02 14.61 -0.74
CA VAL A 9 -15.41 15.97 -1.15
C VAL A 9 -16.36 15.96 -2.34
N ASP A 10 -16.55 14.81 -2.99
CA ASP A 10 -17.48 14.63 -4.10
C ASP A 10 -18.91 14.45 -3.56
N PRO A 11 -19.87 15.31 -3.95
CA PRO A 11 -21.26 15.21 -3.51
C PRO A 11 -21.91 13.86 -3.80
N VAL A 12 -21.65 13.27 -4.97
CA VAL A 12 -22.26 11.98 -5.36
C VAL A 12 -21.74 10.86 -4.49
N SER A 13 -20.44 10.84 -4.24
CA SER A 13 -19.84 9.90 -3.29
C SER A 13 -20.45 10.03 -1.89
N LEU A 14 -20.78 11.23 -1.43
CA LEU A 14 -21.39 11.44 -0.10
C LEU A 14 -22.81 10.85 -0.03
N GLU A 15 -23.63 11.04 -1.06
CA GLU A 15 -24.96 10.44 -1.17
C GLU A 15 -24.88 8.90 -1.15
N VAL A 16 -23.93 8.33 -1.90
CA VAL A 16 -23.72 6.88 -1.94
C VAL A 16 -23.24 6.36 -0.59
N LEU A 17 -22.34 7.07 0.10
CA LEU A 17 -21.88 6.68 1.44
C LEU A 17 -23.03 6.64 2.45
N GLU A 18 -23.99 7.56 2.34
CA GLU A 18 -25.20 7.51 3.17
C GLU A 18 -26.08 6.31 2.86
N ALA A 19 -26.32 6.02 1.58
CA ALA A 19 -27.08 4.84 1.17
C ALA A 19 -26.41 3.55 1.66
N THR A 20 -25.08 3.43 1.56
CA THR A 20 -24.36 2.22 1.99
C THR A 20 -24.55 1.89 3.47
N GLU A 21 -24.70 2.89 4.34
CA GLU A 21 -24.99 2.65 5.75
C GLU A 21 -26.42 2.13 5.97
N CYS A 22 -27.40 2.69 5.25
CA CYS A 22 -28.79 2.23 5.30
C CYS A 22 -28.91 0.74 4.94
N PHE A 23 -28.11 0.28 3.96
CA PHE A 23 -28.07 -1.10 3.53
C PHE A 23 -27.03 -1.96 4.27
N ASN A 24 -26.33 -1.42 5.29
CA ASN A 24 -25.27 -2.09 6.03
C ASN A 24 -24.17 -2.69 5.12
N VAL A 25 -23.78 -1.96 4.08
CA VAL A 25 -22.75 -2.34 3.11
C VAL A 25 -21.43 -1.65 3.49
N GLY A 26 -20.40 -2.46 3.77
CA GLY A 26 -19.09 -1.92 4.13
C GLY A 26 -18.33 -1.33 2.94
N THR A 27 -17.72 -0.16 3.15
CA THR A 27 -16.96 0.58 2.12
C THR A 27 -15.45 0.52 2.33
N SER A 28 -14.68 1.09 1.40
CA SER A 28 -13.24 1.26 1.57
C SER A 28 -12.88 2.13 2.78
N TRP A 29 -13.71 3.11 3.12
CA TRP A 29 -13.51 3.96 4.30
C TRP A 29 -13.62 3.19 5.61
N ASP A 30 -14.62 2.31 5.70
CA ASP A 30 -14.82 1.49 6.91
C ASP A 30 -13.67 0.48 7.05
N ARG A 31 -13.16 -0.05 5.93
CA ARG A 31 -11.96 -0.90 5.95
C ARG A 31 -10.71 -0.11 6.36
N LEU A 32 -10.54 1.12 5.89
CA LEU A 32 -9.42 1.99 6.27
C LEU A 32 -9.44 2.30 7.76
N GLU A 33 -10.62 2.59 8.33
CA GLU A 33 -10.79 2.87 9.75
C GLU A 33 -10.43 1.65 10.61
N LYS A 34 -10.86 0.45 10.20
CA LYS A 34 -10.48 -0.82 10.85
C LYS A 34 -8.99 -1.15 10.76
N GLN A 35 -8.25 -0.53 9.84
CA GLN A 35 -6.81 -0.71 9.67
C GLN A 35 -5.98 0.29 10.49
N GLN A 36 -6.61 1.19 11.26
CA GLN A 36 -5.87 2.16 12.06
C GLN A 36 -5.50 1.62 13.46
N PRO A 37 -4.30 1.93 13.97
CA PRO A 37 -3.18 2.56 13.27
C PRO A 37 -2.50 1.59 12.28
N GLN A 38 -2.18 2.07 11.08
CA GLN A 38 -1.41 1.28 10.12
C GLN A 38 0.04 1.05 10.61
N CYS A 39 0.66 -0.05 10.17
CA CYS A 39 2.00 -0.42 10.59
C CYS A 39 3.06 0.63 10.21
N GLY A 40 3.76 1.19 11.20
CA GLY A 40 4.80 2.21 11.00
C GLY A 40 5.99 1.74 10.16
N PHE A 41 6.47 0.50 10.33
CA PHE A 41 7.57 -0.05 9.52
C PHE A 41 7.19 -0.22 8.06
N GLY A 42 5.94 -0.62 7.80
CA GLY A 42 5.40 -0.75 6.45
C GLY A 42 5.25 0.61 5.78
N LEU A 43 4.66 1.59 6.48
CA LEU A 43 4.54 2.97 6.00
C LEU A 43 5.91 3.62 5.75
N GLY A 44 6.89 3.35 6.61
CA GLY A 44 8.26 3.84 6.43
C GLY A 44 9.06 3.10 5.34
N GLY A 45 8.51 2.05 4.74
CA GLY A 45 9.19 1.28 3.69
C GLY A 45 10.37 0.44 4.18
N ILE A 46 10.54 0.26 5.49
CA ILE A 46 11.70 -0.36 6.15
C ILE A 46 11.42 -1.78 6.68
N CYS A 47 10.34 -2.40 6.18
CA CYS A 47 10.02 -3.81 6.40
C CYS A 47 10.29 -4.61 5.11
N CYS A 48 11.16 -5.63 5.18
CA CYS A 48 11.54 -6.48 4.06
C CYS A 48 10.96 -7.89 4.20
N ARG A 49 10.32 -8.40 3.12
CA ARG A 49 9.76 -9.76 3.04
C ARG A 49 10.19 -10.48 1.76
N ASN A 50 11.43 -10.28 1.35
CA ASN A 50 11.91 -10.72 0.04
C ASN A 50 12.46 -12.15 0.03
N CYS A 51 12.69 -12.74 1.21
CA CYS A 51 13.19 -14.11 1.36
C CYS A 51 12.59 -14.76 2.62
N SER A 52 12.84 -16.06 2.79
CA SER A 52 12.30 -16.86 3.90
C SER A 52 12.95 -16.60 5.26
N MET A 53 14.00 -15.77 5.34
CA MET A 53 14.61 -15.35 6.60
C MET A 53 13.96 -14.09 7.21
N GLY A 54 13.05 -13.45 6.46
CA GLY A 54 12.26 -12.31 6.96
C GLY A 54 11.02 -12.75 7.75
N PRO A 55 10.15 -11.80 8.17
CA PRO A 55 10.24 -10.36 7.90
C PRO A 55 11.38 -9.69 8.65
N CYS A 56 12.21 -8.91 7.95
CA CYS A 56 13.19 -8.03 8.59
C CYS A 56 12.58 -6.64 8.75
N GLN A 57 12.80 -5.99 9.89
CA GLN A 57 12.40 -4.61 10.16
C GLN A 57 13.64 -3.85 10.61
N VAL A 58 13.82 -2.62 10.12
CA VAL A 58 14.90 -1.73 10.58
C VAL A 58 14.28 -0.65 11.44
N ASN A 59 14.83 -0.41 12.63
CA ASN A 59 14.38 0.65 13.53
C ASN A 59 15.01 2.00 13.10
N PRO A 60 14.21 2.98 12.66
CA PRO A 60 14.73 4.26 12.20
C PRO A 60 15.15 5.18 13.37
N PHE A 61 14.77 4.90 14.62
CA PHE A 61 14.92 5.80 15.78
C PHE A 61 15.92 5.31 16.83
N GLY A 62 17.12 4.93 16.40
CA GLY A 62 18.23 4.70 17.35
C GLY A 62 18.54 3.24 17.66
N ASP A 63 17.67 2.48 18.32
CA ASP A 63 18.02 1.11 18.76
C ASP A 63 18.13 0.10 17.59
N GLU A 64 18.68 -1.08 17.90
CA GLU A 64 18.60 -2.27 17.03
C GLU A 64 17.13 -2.68 16.79
N PRO A 65 16.81 -3.40 15.70
CA PRO A 65 17.69 -3.82 14.60
C PRO A 65 18.03 -2.71 13.60
N LYS A 66 19.30 -2.58 13.20
CA LYS A 66 19.77 -1.65 12.14
C LYS A 66 19.89 -2.26 10.74
N LEU A 67 20.03 -3.57 10.68
CA LEU A 67 20.19 -4.31 9.45
C LEU A 67 19.18 -5.46 9.40
N GLY A 68 18.79 -5.86 8.20
CA GLY A 68 18.15 -7.15 7.99
C GLY A 68 19.12 -8.31 8.22
N VAL A 69 18.58 -9.54 8.31
CA VAL A 69 19.38 -10.76 8.57
C VAL A 69 20.52 -10.95 7.56
N CYS A 70 20.33 -10.51 6.31
CA CYS A 70 21.36 -10.58 5.27
C CYS A 70 22.32 -9.37 5.24
N GLY A 71 22.26 -8.47 6.22
CA GLY A 71 23.16 -7.32 6.36
C GLY A 71 22.74 -6.05 5.61
N VAL A 72 21.52 -5.98 5.07
CA VAL A 72 21.04 -4.79 4.35
C VAL A 72 20.40 -3.77 5.28
N ASP A 73 20.66 -2.50 5.03
CA ASP A 73 20.12 -1.37 5.80
C ASP A 73 18.69 -0.96 5.38
N GLY A 74 18.15 0.02 6.11
CA GLY A 74 16.83 0.58 5.86
C GLY A 74 16.71 1.21 4.47
N ASP A 75 17.75 1.90 3.98
CA ASP A 75 17.76 2.55 2.68
C ASP A 75 17.65 1.53 1.54
N THR A 76 18.42 0.45 1.61
CA THR A 76 18.34 -0.64 0.64
C THR A 76 16.97 -1.33 0.68
N ILE A 77 16.39 -1.52 1.86
CA ILE A 77 15.04 -2.09 2.00
C ILE A 77 13.99 -1.16 1.38
N ALA A 78 14.06 0.14 1.66
CA ALA A 78 13.16 1.15 1.11
C ALA A 78 13.25 1.19 -0.42
N ALA A 79 14.47 1.22 -0.97
CA ALA A 79 14.71 1.18 -2.41
C ALA A 79 14.13 -0.09 -3.06
N ARG A 80 14.30 -1.26 -2.45
CA ARG A 80 13.73 -2.53 -2.95
C ARG A 80 12.21 -2.52 -2.95
N ASN A 81 11.59 -2.00 -1.89
CA ASN A 81 10.15 -1.91 -1.78
C ASN A 81 9.58 -0.93 -2.82
N PHE A 82 10.22 0.22 -3.02
CA PHE A 82 9.86 1.17 -4.07
C PHE A 82 9.99 0.58 -5.47
N LEU A 83 11.13 -0.05 -5.79
CA LEU A 83 11.37 -0.65 -7.10
C LEU A 83 10.35 -1.75 -7.45
N ARG A 84 9.86 -2.51 -6.45
CA ARG A 84 8.77 -3.49 -6.69
C ARG A 84 7.44 -2.83 -7.04
N MET A 85 7.09 -1.69 -6.44
CA MET A 85 5.90 -0.92 -6.83
C MET A 85 6.03 -0.37 -8.25
N VAL A 86 7.21 0.16 -8.61
CA VAL A 86 7.50 0.62 -9.97
C VAL A 86 7.39 -0.54 -10.95
N ALA A 87 8.06 -1.66 -10.68
CA ALA A 87 8.03 -2.83 -11.55
C ALA A 87 6.61 -3.36 -11.77
N ALA A 88 5.78 -3.44 -10.71
CA ALA A 88 4.38 -3.85 -10.84
C ALA A 88 3.58 -2.91 -11.77
N GLY A 89 3.74 -1.60 -11.62
CA GLY A 89 3.07 -0.61 -12.48
C GLY A 89 3.57 -0.67 -13.93
N THR A 90 4.89 -0.78 -14.12
CA THR A 90 5.50 -0.94 -15.45
C THR A 90 5.02 -2.22 -16.13
N SER A 91 4.95 -3.34 -15.42
CA SER A 91 4.42 -4.60 -15.96
C SER A 91 2.95 -4.47 -16.38
N ALA A 92 2.11 -3.78 -15.61
CA ALA A 92 0.70 -3.56 -15.97
C ALA A 92 0.56 -2.73 -17.26
N HIS A 93 1.31 -1.64 -17.40
CA HIS A 93 1.30 -0.84 -18.63
C HIS A 93 1.94 -1.55 -19.81
N SER A 94 3.00 -2.33 -19.58
CA SER A 94 3.64 -3.14 -20.62
C SER A 94 2.68 -4.17 -21.19
N ASP A 95 1.95 -4.89 -20.34
CA ASP A 95 0.99 -5.91 -20.78
C ASP A 95 -0.22 -5.27 -21.48
N HIS A 96 -0.75 -4.16 -20.94
CA HIS A 96 -1.78 -3.37 -21.62
C HIS A 96 -1.32 -2.95 -23.03
N GLY A 97 -0.14 -2.36 -23.15
CA GLY A 97 0.40 -1.92 -24.45
C GLY A 97 0.63 -3.07 -25.42
N ARG A 98 1.11 -4.21 -24.91
CA ARG A 98 1.25 -5.44 -25.69
C ARG A 98 -0.11 -5.94 -26.21
N GLY A 99 -1.14 -5.99 -25.37
CA GLY A 99 -2.48 -6.44 -25.78
C GLY A 99 -3.08 -5.57 -26.89
N ILE A 100 -2.86 -4.25 -26.81
CA ILE A 100 -3.25 -3.34 -27.89
C ILE A 100 -2.47 -3.64 -29.17
N ALA A 101 -1.14 -3.79 -29.09
CA ALA A 101 -0.31 -4.09 -30.26
C ALA A 101 -0.71 -5.41 -30.94
N GLU A 102 -0.98 -6.46 -30.15
CA GLU A 102 -1.42 -7.76 -30.65
C GLU A 102 -2.81 -7.73 -31.30
N THR A 103 -3.65 -6.74 -30.98
CA THR A 103 -4.95 -6.55 -31.67
C THR A 103 -4.78 -6.16 -33.14
N PHE A 104 -3.62 -5.61 -33.52
CA PHE A 104 -3.32 -5.15 -34.88
C PHE A 104 -2.36 -6.06 -35.65
N LEU A 105 -1.98 -7.22 -35.10
CA LEU A 105 -1.16 -8.24 -35.76
C LEU A 105 -2.04 -9.37 -36.30
#